data_AF-A0A7V9RMQ1-F1
#
_entry.id   AF-A0A7V9RMQ1-F1
#
_cell.length_a   1.000
_cell.length_b   1.000
_cell.length_c   1.000
_cell.angle_alpha   90.00
_cell.angle_beta   90.00
_cell.angle_gamma   90.00
#
_symmetry.space_group_name_H-M   'P 1'
#
loop_
_entity.id
_entity.type
_entity.pdbx_description
1 polymer ?
#
loop_
_entity_poly.entity_id
_entity_poly.type
_entity_poly.pdbx_seq_one_letter_code
_entity_poly.pdbx_strand_id
1 'polypeptide(L)'
;MRGVRCRRFHAETQYELASAVARRAGPGDVDRARSLATRSARQAAALGMPPIAAKARRLLEQLDTATPPLPLTRREREVAQLVAQGLTNREIAARLYLSERTAQNHVQHILEKLHLSNRSQIAVLITNLK
;
A
#
# COMPACT_ATOMS: atom_id res chain seq x y z
N MET A 1 28.10 23.96 -19.38
CA MET A 1 28.07 22.46 -19.30
C MET A 1 28.02 21.85 -17.88
N ARG A 2 28.06 22.62 -16.76
CA ARG A 2 28.00 22.05 -15.39
C ARG A 2 26.58 21.64 -14.93
N GLY A 3 25.53 22.25 -15.50
CA GLY A 3 24.14 22.01 -15.08
C GLY A 3 23.58 20.61 -15.41
N VAL A 4 24.03 19.98 -16.51
CA VAL A 4 23.50 18.66 -16.94
C VAL A 4 24.00 17.52 -16.06
N ARG A 5 25.27 17.58 -15.61
CA ARG A 5 25.84 16.56 -14.71
C ARG A 5 25.21 16.58 -13.31
N CYS A 6 24.90 17.77 -12.80
CA CYS A 6 24.26 17.92 -11.48
C CYS A 6 22.79 17.43 -11.50
N ARG A 7 22.06 17.70 -12.60
CA ARG A 7 20.69 17.20 -12.80
C ARG A 7 20.62 15.69 -13.03
N ARG A 8 21.65 15.10 -13.67
CA ARG A 8 21.82 13.65 -13.80
C ARG A 8 21.97 12.96 -12.45
N PHE A 9 22.88 13.47 -11.61
CA PHE A 9 23.10 12.94 -10.26
C PHE A 9 21.81 12.99 -9.44
N HIS A 10 21.05 14.08 -9.54
CA HIS A 10 19.79 14.23 -8.80
C HIS A 10 18.71 13.21 -9.19
N ALA A 11 18.56 12.87 -10.48
CA ALA A 11 17.58 11.86 -10.92
C ALA A 11 17.93 10.45 -10.43
N GLU A 12 19.23 10.12 -10.42
CA GLU A 12 19.78 8.85 -9.94
C GLU A 12 19.65 8.73 -8.42
N THR A 13 20.00 9.79 -7.67
CA THR A 13 19.80 9.84 -6.21
C THR A 13 18.33 9.70 -5.81
N GLN A 14 17.41 10.35 -6.54
CA GLN A 14 15.97 10.23 -6.27
C GLN A 14 15.46 8.80 -6.49
N TYR A 15 15.95 8.10 -7.51
CA TYR A 15 15.62 6.70 -7.74
C TYR A 15 16.15 5.80 -6.61
N GLU A 16 17.42 5.97 -6.23
CA GLU A 16 18.02 5.16 -5.17
C GLU A 16 17.30 5.36 -3.83
N LEU A 17 16.95 6.61 -3.49
CA LEU A 17 16.14 6.92 -2.31
C LEU A 17 14.73 6.30 -2.39
N ALA A 18 14.07 6.38 -3.55
CA ALA A 18 12.76 5.75 -3.75
C ALA A 18 12.84 4.23 -3.52
N SER A 19 13.88 3.57 -4.05
CA SER A 19 14.09 2.14 -3.90
C SER A 19 14.36 1.73 -2.45
N ALA A 20 15.13 2.54 -1.71
CA ALA A 20 15.45 2.28 -0.32
C ALA A 20 14.21 2.44 0.59
N VAL A 21 13.40 3.48 0.36
CA VAL A 21 12.15 3.71 1.10
C VAL A 21 11.14 2.59 0.79
N ALA A 22 11.02 2.16 -0.47
CA ALA A 22 10.15 1.05 -0.84
C ALA A 22 10.54 -0.27 -0.13
N ARG A 23 11.84 -0.56 0.01
CA ARG A 23 12.33 -1.76 0.73
C ARG A 23 12.03 -1.76 2.22
N ARG A 24 11.94 -0.57 2.85
CA ARG A 24 11.65 -0.44 4.29
C ARG A 24 10.22 -0.80 4.64
N ALA A 25 9.28 -0.57 3.72
CA ALA A 25 7.86 -0.93 3.84
C ALA A 25 7.17 -0.44 5.15
N GLY A 26 7.56 0.71 5.68
CA GLY A 26 6.92 1.34 6.82
C GLY A 26 5.61 2.06 6.46
N PRO A 27 4.79 2.44 7.47
CA PRO A 27 3.60 3.26 7.24
C PRO A 27 3.95 4.56 6.51
N GLY A 28 3.31 4.83 5.36
CA GLY A 28 3.56 6.02 4.52
C GLY A 28 4.80 5.95 3.62
N ASP A 29 5.60 4.88 3.70
CA ASP A 29 6.78 4.71 2.85
C ASP A 29 6.39 4.45 1.38
N VAL A 30 5.27 3.78 1.12
CA VAL A 30 4.76 3.52 -0.25
C VAL A 30 4.45 4.83 -0.97
N ASP A 31 3.72 5.76 -0.32
CA ASP A 31 3.37 7.06 -0.91
C ASP A 31 4.62 7.93 -1.13
N ARG A 32 5.56 7.88 -0.19
CA ARG A 32 6.85 8.57 -0.29
C ARG A 32 7.70 8.00 -1.41
N ALA A 33 7.81 6.67 -1.52
CA ALA A 33 8.53 5.99 -2.60
C ALA A 33 7.91 6.29 -3.97
N ARG A 34 6.58 6.26 -4.07
CA ARG A 34 5.81 6.60 -5.28
C ARG A 34 6.07 8.03 -5.73
N SER A 35 6.03 8.98 -4.79
CA SER A 35 6.30 10.39 -5.06
C SER A 35 7.74 10.65 -5.52
N LEU A 36 8.71 9.89 -5.00
CA LEU A 36 10.12 9.99 -5.41
C LEU A 36 10.37 9.33 -6.78
N ALA A 37 9.80 8.16 -7.01
CA ALA A 37 9.89 7.44 -8.29
C ALA A 37 9.25 8.26 -9.43
N THR A 38 8.10 8.90 -9.19
CA THR A 38 7.44 9.79 -10.15
C THR A 38 8.33 10.97 -10.55
N ARG A 39 8.98 11.61 -9.57
CA ARG A 39 9.91 12.72 -9.81
C ARG A 39 11.14 12.27 -10.60
N SER A 40 11.74 11.15 -10.22
CA SER A 40 12.88 10.57 -10.93
C SER A 40 12.54 10.22 -12.38
N ALA A 41 11.38 9.60 -12.64
CA ALA A 41 10.94 9.25 -13.98
C ALA A 41 10.79 10.47 -14.89
N ARG A 42 10.11 11.52 -14.42
CA ARG A 42 9.91 12.78 -15.17
C ARG A 42 11.23 13.47 -15.47
N GLN A 43 12.11 13.58 -14.47
CA GLN A 43 13.39 14.25 -14.63
C GLN A 43 14.34 13.47 -15.55
N ALA A 44 14.41 12.15 -15.41
CA ALA A 44 15.22 11.31 -16.30
C ALA A 44 14.74 11.36 -17.75
N ALA A 45 13.42 11.39 -17.99
CA ALA A 45 12.85 11.56 -19.33
C ALA A 45 13.22 12.91 -19.94
N ALA A 46 13.07 14.01 -19.18
CA ALA A 46 13.42 15.36 -19.65
C ALA A 46 14.93 15.54 -19.94
N LEU A 47 15.79 14.72 -19.33
CA LEU A 47 17.23 14.73 -19.54
C LEU A 47 17.71 13.75 -20.63
N GLY A 48 16.79 13.04 -21.29
CA GLY A 48 17.15 12.02 -22.29
C GLY A 48 17.90 10.83 -21.67
N MET A 49 17.52 10.42 -20.47
CA MET A 49 18.14 9.31 -19.73
C MET A 49 17.20 8.08 -19.66
N PRO A 50 17.03 7.33 -20.77
CA PRO A 50 16.06 6.25 -20.85
C PRO A 50 16.20 5.15 -19.79
N PRO A 51 17.41 4.70 -19.38
CA PRO A 51 17.54 3.63 -18.40
C PRO A 51 16.99 3.98 -17.01
N ILE A 52 17.22 5.21 -16.54
CA ILE A 52 16.73 5.65 -15.22
C ILE A 52 15.22 5.85 -15.27
N ALA A 53 14.70 6.46 -16.35
CA ALA A 53 13.26 6.61 -16.53
C ALA A 53 12.53 5.25 -16.59
N ALA A 54 13.14 4.23 -17.21
CA ALA A 54 12.59 2.88 -17.24
C ALA A 54 12.60 2.22 -15.84
N LYS A 55 13.71 2.31 -15.10
CA LYS A 55 13.80 1.79 -13.72
C LYS A 55 12.76 2.43 -12.79
N ALA A 56 12.63 3.76 -12.84
CA ALA A 56 11.66 4.49 -12.03
C ALA A 56 10.20 4.13 -12.38
N ARG A 57 9.89 3.92 -13.66
CA ARG A 57 8.56 3.45 -14.10
C ARG A 57 8.25 2.04 -13.62
N ARG A 58 9.20 1.11 -13.73
CA ARG A 58 9.06 -0.25 -13.20
C ARG A 58 8.82 -0.26 -11.69
N LEU A 59 9.49 0.63 -10.94
CA LEU A 59 9.25 0.78 -9.51
C LEU A 59 7.83 1.32 -9.22
N LEU A 60 7.30 2.23 -10.03
CA LEU A 60 5.91 2.70 -9.90
C LEU A 60 4.93 1.57 -10.14
N GLU A 61 5.11 0.75 -11.18
CA GLU A 61 4.27 -0.43 -11.45
C GLU A 61 4.27 -1.41 -10.27
N GLN A 62 5.43 -1.63 -9.65
CA GLN A 62 5.56 -2.46 -8.44
C GLN A 62 4.86 -1.85 -7.22
N LEU A 63 4.90 -0.52 -7.07
CA LEU A 63 4.22 0.21 -5.98
C LEU A 63 2.71 0.35 -6.21
N ASP A 64 2.24 0.24 -7.45
CA ASP A 64 0.82 0.20 -7.83
C ASP A 64 0.20 -1.17 -7.60
N THR A 65 0.97 -2.24 -7.85
CA THR A 65 0.56 -3.60 -7.49
C THR A 65 0.70 -3.88 -5.99
N ALA A 66 1.57 -3.16 -5.29
CA ALA A 66 1.64 -3.18 -3.84
C ALA A 66 0.54 -2.31 -3.22
N THR A 67 -0.68 -2.84 -3.15
CA THR A 67 -1.74 -2.28 -2.31
C THR A 67 -1.18 -1.96 -0.92
N PRO A 68 -1.22 -0.70 -0.44
CA PRO A 68 -0.69 -0.37 0.86
C PRO A 68 -1.38 -1.23 1.92
N PRO A 69 -0.63 -1.82 2.86
CA PRO A 69 -1.23 -2.66 3.89
C PRO A 69 -2.22 -1.80 4.67
N LEU A 70 -3.48 -2.23 4.70
CA LEU A 70 -4.51 -1.54 5.49
C LEU A 70 -3.99 -1.35 6.94
N PRO A 71 -4.35 -0.24 7.61
CA PRO A 71 -3.94 0.08 8.98
C PRO A 71 -4.63 -0.81 10.04
N LEU A 72 -4.74 -2.09 9.74
CA LEU A 72 -5.32 -3.13 10.57
C LEU A 72 -4.21 -3.89 11.29
N THR A 73 -4.49 -4.32 12.51
CA THR A 73 -3.69 -5.33 13.19
C THR A 73 -3.77 -6.67 12.44
N ARG A 74 -2.88 -7.61 12.78
CA ARG A 74 -2.95 -8.96 12.20
C ARG A 74 -4.33 -9.60 12.40
N ARG A 75 -4.89 -9.48 13.59
CA ARG A 75 -6.17 -10.12 13.92
C ARG A 75 -7.35 -9.46 13.20
N GLU A 76 -7.33 -8.13 13.09
CA GLU A 76 -8.33 -7.40 12.31
C GLU A 76 -8.28 -7.75 10.81
N ARG A 77 -7.08 -7.99 10.25
CA ARG A 77 -6.96 -8.49 8.87
C ARG A 77 -7.61 -9.85 8.69
N GLU A 78 -7.37 -10.79 9.61
CA GLU A 78 -7.99 -12.12 9.57
C GLU A 78 -9.53 -12.01 9.60
N VAL A 79 -10.07 -11.18 10.51
CA VAL A 79 -11.51 -10.90 10.58
C VAL A 79 -12.03 -10.27 9.28
N ALA A 80 -11.37 -9.23 8.76
CA ALA A 80 -11.77 -8.57 7.52
C ALA A 80 -11.79 -9.52 6.31
N GLN A 81 -10.83 -10.45 6.22
CA GLN A 81 -10.80 -11.48 5.18
C GLN A 81 -11.98 -12.45 5.28
N LEU A 82 -12.39 -12.83 6.49
CA LEU A 82 -13.56 -13.70 6.69
C LEU A 82 -14.87 -12.95 6.43
N VAL A 83 -14.94 -11.65 6.76
CA VAL A 83 -16.08 -10.79 6.37
C VAL A 83 -16.19 -10.71 4.84
N ALA A 84 -15.07 -10.59 4.12
CA ALA A 84 -15.04 -10.58 2.65
C ALA A 84 -15.47 -11.91 2.02
N GLN A 85 -15.34 -13.02 2.77
CA GLN A 85 -15.89 -14.33 2.38
C GLN A 85 -17.38 -14.47 2.68
N GLY A 86 -18.03 -13.45 3.26
CA GLY A 86 -19.46 -13.45 3.58
C GLY A 86 -19.82 -14.04 4.94
N LEU A 87 -18.84 -14.41 5.78
CA LEU A 87 -19.11 -15.07 7.07
C LEU A 87 -19.74 -14.10 8.08
N THR A 88 -20.67 -14.61 8.89
CA THR A 88 -21.29 -13.95 10.03
C THR A 88 -20.34 -13.84 11.22
N ASN A 89 -20.63 -12.96 12.19
CA ASN A 89 -19.83 -12.84 13.41
C ASN A 89 -19.75 -14.15 14.19
N ARG A 90 -20.82 -14.95 14.18
CA ARG A 90 -20.86 -16.27 14.80
C ARG A 90 -19.92 -17.27 14.10
N GLU A 91 -19.91 -17.29 12.77
CA GLU A 91 -19.00 -18.15 12.00
C GLU A 91 -17.55 -17.71 12.15
N ILE A 92 -17.29 -16.40 12.13
CA ILE A 92 -15.96 -15.83 12.38
C ILE A 92 -15.49 -16.23 13.78
N ALA A 93 -16.34 -16.08 14.78
CA ALA A 93 -16.05 -16.46 16.16
C ALA A 93 -15.69 -17.94 16.28
N ALA A 94 -16.46 -18.83 15.64
CA ALA A 94 -16.16 -20.26 15.60
C ALA A 94 -14.81 -20.56 14.93
N ARG A 95 -14.53 -19.94 13.77
CA ARG A 95 -13.30 -20.17 12.99
C ARG A 95 -12.05 -19.66 13.69
N LEU A 96 -12.21 -18.59 14.46
CA LEU A 96 -11.12 -17.88 15.12
C LEU A 96 -11.01 -18.21 16.61
N TYR A 97 -11.85 -19.09 17.15
CA TYR A 97 -11.93 -19.43 18.58
C TYR A 97 -12.15 -18.18 19.47
N LEU A 98 -13.11 -17.34 19.10
CA LEU A 98 -13.50 -16.13 19.81
C LEU A 98 -14.96 -16.22 20.29
N SER A 99 -15.38 -15.29 21.14
CA SER A 99 -16.81 -15.06 21.36
C SER A 99 -17.42 -14.25 20.20
N GLU A 100 -18.73 -14.40 19.97
CA GLU A 100 -19.43 -13.61 18.95
C GLU A 100 -19.34 -12.10 19.22
N ARG A 101 -19.41 -11.69 20.50
CA ARG A 101 -19.19 -10.31 20.95
C ARG A 101 -17.80 -9.80 20.57
N THR A 102 -16.77 -10.63 20.72
CA THR A 102 -15.39 -10.27 20.36
C THR A 102 -15.24 -10.11 18.84
N ALA A 103 -15.84 -11.00 18.05
CA ALA A 103 -15.85 -10.86 16.59
C ALA A 103 -16.57 -9.57 16.15
N GLN A 104 -17.71 -9.25 16.77
CA GLN A 104 -18.44 -7.99 16.52
C GLN A 104 -17.58 -6.76 16.85
N ASN A 105 -16.89 -6.75 17.99
CA ASN A 105 -16.00 -5.65 18.38
C ASN A 105 -14.85 -5.48 17.38
N HIS A 106 -14.25 -6.58 16.88
CA HIS A 106 -13.24 -6.49 15.83
C HIS A 106 -13.80 -5.87 14.55
N VAL A 107 -15.01 -6.25 14.11
CA VAL A 107 -15.65 -5.64 12.93
C VAL A 107 -15.89 -4.15 13.16
N GLN A 108 -16.35 -3.73 14.34
CA GLN A 108 -16.55 -2.33 14.68
C GLN A 108 -15.25 -1.53 14.62
N HIS A 109 -14.16 -2.03 15.22
CA HIS A 109 -12.86 -1.38 15.17
C HIS A 109 -12.31 -1.29 13.73
N ILE A 110 -12.57 -2.30 12.89
CA ILE A 110 -12.20 -2.25 11.47
C ILE A 110 -12.95 -1.13 10.75
N LEU A 111 -14.26 -1.01 10.97
CA LEU A 111 -15.06 0.07 10.38
C LEU A 111 -14.53 1.44 10.79
N GLU A 112 -14.23 1.63 12.06
CA GLU A 112 -13.68 2.89 12.58
C GLU A 112 -12.31 3.21 11.98
N LYS A 113 -11.39 2.24 11.96
CA LYS A 113 -10.03 2.42 11.40
C LYS A 113 -10.01 2.69 9.90
N LEU A 114 -10.99 2.16 9.18
CA LEU A 114 -11.10 2.33 7.73
C LEU A 114 -12.09 3.43 7.33
N HIS A 115 -12.69 4.12 8.30
CA HIS A 115 -13.72 5.14 8.09
C HIS A 115 -14.89 4.65 7.23
N LEU A 116 -15.32 3.41 7.47
CA LEU A 116 -16.42 2.76 6.77
C LEU A 116 -17.68 2.75 7.62
N SER A 117 -18.85 2.77 6.98
CA SER A 117 -20.14 2.84 7.66
C SER A 117 -20.80 1.48 7.85
N ASN A 118 -20.43 0.47 7.06
CA ASN A 118 -21.05 -0.86 7.17
C ASN A 118 -20.10 -2.00 6.79
N ARG A 119 -20.41 -3.20 7.30
CA ARG A 119 -19.61 -4.42 7.07
C ARG A 119 -19.48 -4.79 5.58
N SER A 120 -20.46 -4.44 4.76
CA SER A 120 -20.43 -4.75 3.33
C SER A 120 -19.35 -3.94 2.61
N GLN A 121 -19.11 -2.70 3.05
CA GLN A 121 -17.98 -1.90 2.55
C GLN A 121 -16.63 -2.53 2.89
N ILE A 122 -16.49 -3.21 4.04
CA ILE A 122 -15.27 -4.00 4.34
C ILE A 122 -15.10 -5.09 3.28
N ALA A 123 -16.16 -5.86 3.00
CA ALA A 123 -16.10 -6.95 2.03
C ALA A 123 -15.73 -6.46 0.62
N VAL A 124 -16.33 -5.36 0.17
CA VAL A 124 -16.01 -4.74 -1.13
C VAL A 124 -14.57 -4.26 -1.16
N LEU A 125 -14.12 -3.52 -0.13
CA LEU A 125 -12.76 -3.02 -0.07
C LEU A 125 -11.75 -4.16 -0.16
N ILE A 126 -11.87 -5.18 0.71
CA ILE A 126 -10.94 -6.32 0.75
C ILE A 126 -10.95 -7.12 -0.55
N THR A 127 -12.11 -7.28 -1.19
CA THR A 127 -12.21 -7.96 -2.49
C THR A 127 -11.47 -7.20 -3.59
N ASN A 128 -11.53 -5.87 -3.57
CA ASN A 128 -10.82 -5.02 -4.53
C ASN A 128 -9.30 -4.93 -4.29
N LEU A 129 -8.81 -5.40 -3.14
CA LEU A 129 -7.37 -5.46 -2.85
C LEU A 129 -6.71 -6.75 -3.36
N LYS A 130 -7.48 -7.71 -3.86
CA LYS A 130 -6.98 -8.92 -4.53
C LYS A 130 -6.76 -8.66 -6.01
#